data_AF-A0A0Q7QJD6-F1
#
_entry.id   AF-A0A0Q7QJD6-F1
#
_cell.length_a   1.000
_cell.length_b   1.000
_cell.length_c   1.000
_cell.angle_alpha   90.00
_cell.angle_beta   90.00
_cell.angle_gamma   90.00
#
_symmetry.space_group_name_H-M   'P 1'
#
loop_
_entity.id
_entity.type
_entity.pdbx_description
1 polymer ?
#
loop_
_entity_poly.entity_id
_entity_poly.type
_entity_poly.pdbx_seq_one_letter_code
_entity_poly.pdbx_strand_id
1 'polypeptide(L)'
;MTDATQLEIGSAGVRGWDAKPVDSMVRLEMARLDLDPEGFLSRPLTERHLEGADLVLTATREHRSAVLAMEPQALRRTFTLREFDALTQGVSAASLEELCADAARRRGSAPSDQDVPDPFGRAPKVHRAVADLIVETVTSIAKTLDALPPR
;
A
#
# COMPACT_ATOMS: atom_id res chain seq x y z
N MET A 1 18.80 20.22 -12.03
CA MET A 1 17.35 19.99 -11.88
C MET A 1 17.21 18.50 -11.66
N THR A 2 17.11 18.09 -10.40
CA THR A 2 17.25 16.70 -9.96
C THR A 2 16.07 15.90 -10.46
N ASP A 3 16.33 14.87 -11.25
CA ASP A 3 15.33 13.92 -11.74
C ASP A 3 14.84 13.13 -10.53
N ALA A 4 13.67 13.50 -10.01
CA ALA A 4 13.04 12.80 -8.90
C ALA A 4 12.58 11.44 -9.42
N THR A 5 12.93 10.38 -8.72
CA THR A 5 12.49 9.00 -8.94
C THR A 5 10.99 9.01 -9.26
N GLN A 6 10.61 8.82 -10.53
CA GLN A 6 9.20 8.88 -10.94
C GLN A 6 8.48 7.64 -10.40
N LEU A 7 7.88 7.76 -9.22
CA LEU A 7 6.98 6.75 -8.68
C LEU A 7 5.60 6.92 -9.32
N GLU A 8 5.16 5.90 -10.05
CA GLU A 8 3.77 5.81 -10.49
C GLU A 8 2.95 5.10 -9.40
N ILE A 9 1.88 5.75 -8.92
CA ILE A 9 1.04 5.24 -7.84
C ILE A 9 -0.33 4.88 -8.39
N GLY A 10 -0.75 3.64 -8.13
CA GLY A 10 -2.09 3.13 -8.46
C GLY A 10 -2.76 2.46 -7.26
N SER A 11 -4.09 2.35 -7.32
CA SER A 11 -4.90 1.68 -6.30
C SER A 11 -6.07 0.95 -6.95
N ALA A 12 -6.33 -0.29 -6.56
CA ALA A 12 -7.47 -1.09 -7.03
C ALA A 12 -8.01 -1.99 -5.90
N GLY A 13 -9.28 -2.39 -5.99
CA GLY A 13 -9.92 -3.23 -4.98
C GLY A 13 -10.12 -4.67 -5.45
N VAL A 14 -9.75 -5.65 -4.61
CA VAL A 14 -10.00 -7.09 -4.86
C VAL A 14 -11.49 -7.38 -5.06
N ARG A 15 -12.35 -6.74 -4.27
CA ARG A 15 -13.81 -6.68 -4.45
C ARG A 15 -14.25 -5.25 -4.79
N GLY A 16 -13.39 -4.55 -5.55
CA GLY A 16 -13.57 -3.15 -5.87
C GLY A 16 -14.86 -2.92 -6.65
N TRP A 17 -15.59 -1.90 -6.27
CA TRP A 17 -16.71 -1.43 -7.08
C TRP A 17 -16.19 -0.72 -8.32
N ASP A 18 -17.00 -0.73 -9.36
CA ASP A 18 -16.71 0.06 -10.56
C ASP A 18 -17.22 1.49 -10.38
N ALA A 19 -16.32 2.46 -10.56
CA ALA A 19 -16.58 3.89 -10.57
C ALA A 19 -17.36 4.45 -9.38
N LYS A 20 -17.10 3.98 -8.15
CA LYS A 20 -17.67 4.58 -6.93
C LYS A 20 -16.77 5.70 -6.40
N PRO A 21 -17.35 6.81 -5.94
CA PRO A 21 -16.60 7.85 -5.26
C PRO A 21 -16.10 7.35 -3.90
N VAL A 22 -15.15 8.10 -3.32
CA VAL A 22 -14.70 7.90 -1.95
C VAL A 22 -15.88 7.95 -0.98
N ASP A 23 -15.90 7.01 -0.03
CA ASP A 23 -16.87 6.96 1.06
C ASP A 23 -16.90 8.27 1.87
N SER A 24 -18.08 8.67 2.37
CA SER A 24 -18.27 9.94 3.07
C SER A 24 -17.39 10.10 4.32
N MET A 25 -17.15 9.02 5.08
CA MET A 25 -16.30 9.07 6.27
C MET A 25 -14.83 9.14 5.89
N VAL A 26 -14.42 8.46 4.81
CA VAL A 26 -13.06 8.59 4.28
C VAL A 26 -12.82 10.00 3.75
N ARG A 27 -13.80 10.60 3.06
CA ARG A 27 -13.72 11.99 2.59
C ARG A 27 -13.52 12.98 3.73
N LEU A 28 -14.17 12.78 4.87
CA LEU A 28 -13.98 13.61 6.06
C LEU A 28 -12.55 13.54 6.59
N GLU A 29 -11.97 12.34 6.65
CA GLU A 29 -10.59 12.16 7.10
C GLU A 29 -9.58 12.68 6.07
N MET A 30 -9.84 12.54 4.77
CA MET A 30 -9.02 13.16 3.72
C MET A 30 -9.00 14.69 3.83
N ALA A 31 -10.16 15.32 4.02
CA ALA A 31 -10.23 16.76 4.24
C ALA A 31 -9.47 17.21 5.50
N ARG A 32 -9.52 16.43 6.59
CA ARG A 32 -8.72 16.70 7.81
C ARG A 32 -7.21 16.64 7.54
N LEU A 33 -6.79 15.79 6.63
CA LEU A 33 -5.39 15.59 6.24
C LEU A 33 -4.96 16.52 5.09
N ASP A 34 -5.80 17.49 4.71
CA ASP A 34 -5.59 18.37 3.55
C ASP A 34 -5.35 17.62 2.23
N LEU A 35 -5.99 16.45 2.08
CA LEU A 35 -5.96 15.62 0.87
C LEU A 35 -7.23 15.82 0.04
N ASP A 36 -7.05 16.02 -1.26
CA ASP A 36 -8.17 16.17 -2.20
C ASP A 36 -8.53 14.82 -2.86
N PRO A 37 -9.76 14.30 -2.68
CA PRO A 37 -10.24 13.11 -3.37
C PRO A 37 -10.76 13.38 -4.79
N GLU A 38 -10.68 14.62 -5.31
CA GLU A 38 -11.18 14.94 -6.65
C GLU A 38 -10.57 14.02 -7.73
N GLY A 39 -11.43 13.50 -8.61
CA GLY A 39 -11.05 12.56 -9.65
C GLY A 39 -10.86 11.10 -9.18
N PHE A 40 -10.90 10.80 -7.88
CA PHE A 40 -10.84 9.41 -7.42
C PHE A 40 -12.12 8.65 -7.80
N LEU A 41 -11.93 7.50 -8.45
CA LEU A 41 -12.96 6.52 -8.71
C LEU A 41 -12.42 5.13 -8.36
N SER A 42 -13.23 4.34 -7.64
CA SER A 42 -12.89 2.96 -7.38
C SER A 42 -12.78 2.18 -8.69
N ARG A 43 -11.81 1.27 -8.75
CA ARG A 43 -11.63 0.35 -9.87
C ARG A 43 -11.42 -1.07 -9.35
N PRO A 44 -12.03 -2.09 -10.00
CA PRO A 44 -11.76 -3.47 -9.67
C PRO A 44 -10.32 -3.83 -10.01
N LEU A 45 -9.71 -4.68 -9.18
CA LEU A 45 -8.40 -5.26 -9.45
C LEU A 45 -8.49 -6.18 -10.69
N THR A 46 -7.48 -6.11 -11.55
CA THR A 46 -7.33 -6.94 -12.73
C THR A 46 -5.86 -7.33 -12.87
N GLU A 47 -5.56 -8.41 -13.60
CA GLU A 47 -4.18 -8.89 -13.82
C GLU A 47 -3.27 -7.79 -14.40
N ARG A 48 -3.80 -6.94 -15.30
CA ARG A 48 -3.06 -5.80 -15.87
C ARG A 48 -2.52 -4.82 -14.83
N HIS A 49 -3.22 -4.63 -13.71
CA HIS A 49 -2.72 -3.79 -12.63
C HIS A 49 -1.51 -4.43 -11.93
N LEU A 50 -1.43 -5.77 -11.94
CA LEU A 50 -0.39 -6.53 -11.27
C LEU A 50 0.82 -6.75 -12.17
N GLU A 51 0.63 -6.97 -13.47
CA GLU A 51 1.72 -7.23 -14.43
C GLU A 51 2.82 -6.16 -14.40
N GLY A 52 2.44 -4.88 -14.35
CA GLY A 52 3.37 -3.74 -14.40
C GLY A 52 3.83 -3.20 -13.05
N ALA A 53 3.34 -3.71 -11.92
CA ALA A 53 3.65 -3.13 -10.62
C ALA A 53 4.99 -3.65 -10.05
N ASP A 54 5.97 -2.79 -9.79
CA ASP A 54 7.23 -3.24 -9.14
C ASP A 54 7.04 -3.59 -7.65
N LEU A 55 5.96 -3.09 -7.03
CA LEU A 55 5.57 -3.30 -5.64
C LEU A 55 4.03 -3.28 -5.51
N VAL A 56 3.47 -4.24 -4.77
CA VAL A 56 2.04 -4.29 -4.44
C VAL A 56 1.86 -4.29 -2.94
N LEU A 57 1.18 -3.26 -2.43
CA LEU A 57 0.86 -3.11 -1.02
C LEU A 57 -0.63 -3.34 -0.80
N THR A 58 -0.96 -4.24 0.11
CA THR A 58 -2.34 -4.63 0.42
C THR A 58 -2.71 -4.23 1.84
N ALA A 59 -4.00 -3.94 2.08
CA ALA A 59 -4.45 -3.59 3.43
C ALA A 59 -4.39 -4.80 4.39
N THR A 60 -4.61 -6.02 3.88
CA THR A 60 -4.69 -7.22 4.72
C THR A 60 -4.06 -8.44 4.05
N ARG A 61 -3.75 -9.46 4.84
CA ARG A 61 -3.31 -10.77 4.36
C ARG A 61 -4.34 -11.46 3.47
N GLU A 62 -5.64 -11.27 3.72
CA GLU A 62 -6.69 -11.78 2.84
C GLU A 62 -6.61 -11.13 1.46
N HIS A 63 -6.43 -9.81 1.39
CA HIS A 63 -6.22 -9.10 0.13
C HIS A 63 -4.95 -9.57 -0.57
N ARG A 64 -3.86 -9.79 0.16
CA ARG A 64 -2.63 -10.37 -0.39
C ARG A 64 -2.87 -11.75 -0.99
N SER A 65 -3.57 -12.64 -0.27
CA SER A 65 -3.91 -13.97 -0.79
C SER A 65 -4.74 -13.89 -2.07
N ALA A 66 -5.67 -12.94 -2.15
CA ALA A 66 -6.46 -12.74 -3.37
C ALA A 66 -5.61 -12.20 -4.54
N VAL A 67 -4.69 -11.26 -4.29
CA VAL A 67 -3.71 -10.81 -5.29
C VAL A 67 -2.89 -12.00 -5.80
N LEU A 68 -2.38 -12.85 -4.92
CA LEU A 68 -1.55 -14.00 -5.28
C LEU A 68 -2.32 -15.15 -5.92
N ALA A 69 -3.63 -15.23 -5.69
CA ALA A 69 -4.50 -16.15 -6.43
C ALA A 69 -4.68 -15.71 -7.89
N MET A 70 -4.61 -14.41 -8.18
CA MET A 70 -4.65 -13.86 -9.54
C MET A 70 -3.27 -13.89 -10.21
N GLU A 71 -2.22 -13.44 -9.50
CA GLU A 71 -0.85 -13.37 -10.01
C GLU A 71 0.15 -14.00 -9.04
N PRO A 72 0.38 -15.32 -9.12
CA PRO A 72 1.28 -16.02 -8.22
C PRO A 72 2.75 -15.53 -8.30
N GLN A 73 3.18 -15.01 -9.45
CA GLN A 73 4.57 -14.57 -9.65
C GLN A 73 4.87 -13.26 -8.90
N ALA A 74 3.84 -12.53 -8.47
CA ALA A 74 3.99 -11.32 -7.68
C ALA A 74 4.38 -11.59 -6.21
N LEU A 75 4.53 -12.85 -5.76
CA LEU A 75 4.83 -13.20 -4.36
C LEU A 75 5.96 -12.38 -3.74
N ARG A 76 7.06 -12.18 -4.47
CA ARG A 76 8.25 -11.47 -3.97
C ARG A 76 8.07 -9.95 -3.86
N ARG A 77 7.05 -9.41 -4.51
CA ARG A 77 6.74 -7.96 -4.55
C ARG A 77 5.39 -7.61 -3.94
N THR A 78 4.67 -8.58 -3.38
CA THR A 78 3.36 -8.35 -2.72
C THR A 78 3.46 -8.53 -1.21
N PHE A 79 3.10 -7.48 -0.47
CA PHE A 79 3.14 -7.41 0.99
C PHE A 79 1.85 -6.79 1.54
N THR A 80 1.59 -6.93 2.83
CA THR A 80 0.67 -5.98 3.50
C THR A 80 1.40 -4.67 3.75
N LEU A 81 0.66 -3.56 3.83
CA LEU A 81 1.24 -2.22 4.02
C LEU A 81 2.16 -2.18 5.25
N ARG A 82 1.65 -2.65 6.40
CA ARG A 82 2.40 -2.63 7.67
C ARG A 82 3.53 -3.65 7.69
N GLU A 83 3.34 -4.81 7.06
CA GLU A 83 4.40 -5.82 6.91
C GLU A 83 5.58 -5.25 6.12
N PHE A 84 5.33 -4.56 5.01
CA PHE A 84 6.38 -3.97 4.20
C PHE A 84 7.15 -2.91 4.98
N ASP A 85 6.45 -2.02 5.67
CA ASP A 85 7.06 -0.99 6.53
C ASP A 85 7.96 -1.63 7.60
N ALA A 86 7.43 -2.58 8.38
CA ALA A 86 8.17 -3.27 9.43
C ALA A 86 9.40 -4.02 8.91
N LEU A 87 9.36 -4.52 7.68
CA LEU A 87 10.48 -5.24 7.06
C LEU A 87 11.51 -4.30 6.44
N THR A 88 11.14 -3.12 5.98
CA THR A 88 12.02 -2.25 5.20
C THR A 88 12.58 -1.06 5.98
N GLN A 89 12.02 -0.77 7.15
CA GLN A 89 12.49 0.31 8.01
C GLN A 89 13.98 0.14 8.38
N GLY A 90 14.78 1.15 8.05
CA GLY A 90 16.22 1.18 8.34
C GLY A 90 17.08 0.27 7.46
N VAL A 91 16.51 -0.32 6.42
CA VAL A 91 17.21 -1.19 5.48
C VAL A 91 17.76 -0.36 4.33
N SER A 92 19.06 -0.48 4.08
CA SER A 92 19.68 0.07 2.87
C SER A 92 19.56 -0.94 1.73
N ALA A 93 19.11 -0.49 0.57
CA ALA A 93 19.08 -1.29 -0.67
C ALA A 93 19.52 -0.42 -1.84
N ALA A 94 20.13 -1.02 -2.86
CA ALA A 94 20.55 -0.31 -4.07
C ALA A 94 19.40 -0.11 -5.06
N SER A 95 18.26 -0.79 -4.87
CA SER A 95 17.08 -0.68 -5.72
C SER A 95 15.81 -1.15 -5.01
N LEU A 96 14.64 -0.82 -5.57
CA LEU A 96 13.35 -1.35 -5.12
C LEU A 96 13.28 -2.89 -5.24
N GLU A 97 13.84 -3.45 -6.30
CA GLU A 97 13.87 -4.91 -6.50
C GLU A 97 14.64 -5.60 -5.38
N GLU A 98 15.80 -5.06 -5.01
CA GLU A 98 16.61 -5.58 -3.91
C GLU A 98 15.88 -5.44 -2.56
N LEU A 99 15.25 -4.28 -2.33
CA LEU A 99 14.47 -4.03 -1.11
C LEU A 99 13.32 -5.04 -0.96
N CYS A 100 12.55 -5.26 -2.03
CA CYS A 100 11.49 -6.27 -2.09
C CYS A 100 12.03 -7.69 -1.89
N ALA A 101 13.13 -8.03 -2.56
CA ALA A 101 13.77 -9.34 -2.42
C ALA A 101 14.21 -9.60 -0.98
N ASP A 102 14.77 -8.61 -0.30
CA ASP A 102 15.21 -8.71 1.08
C ASP A 102 14.03 -8.80 2.06
N ALA A 103 13.03 -7.94 1.91
CA ALA A 103 11.78 -8.03 2.67
C ALA A 103 11.10 -9.40 2.49
N ALA A 104 11.06 -9.93 1.27
CA ALA A 104 10.50 -11.25 1.01
C ALA A 104 11.24 -12.38 1.73
N ARG A 105 12.59 -12.34 1.80
CA ARG A 105 13.39 -13.30 2.57
C ARG A 105 13.13 -13.21 4.07
N ARG A 106 12.91 -12.00 4.59
CA ARG A 106 12.67 -11.74 6.02
C ARG A 106 11.20 -11.80 6.41
N ARG A 107 10.30 -12.17 5.51
CA ARG A 107 8.84 -12.18 5.78
C ARG A 107 8.44 -12.96 7.04
N GLY A 108 9.12 -14.07 7.32
CA GLY A 108 8.87 -14.88 8.51
C GLY A 108 9.20 -14.20 9.85
N SER A 109 9.94 -13.10 9.84
CA SER A 109 10.25 -12.30 11.03
C SER A 109 9.33 -11.09 11.22
N ALA A 110 8.42 -10.81 10.28
CA ALA A 110 7.43 -9.76 10.46
C ALA A 110 6.47 -10.13 11.62
N PRO A 111 6.00 -9.15 12.41
CA PRO A 111 5.00 -9.42 13.43
C PRO A 111 3.73 -10.02 12.82
N SER A 112 2.95 -10.75 13.62
CA SER A 112 1.76 -11.47 13.13
C SER A 112 0.53 -10.59 12.91
N ASP A 113 0.49 -9.40 13.51
CA ASP A 113 -0.61 -8.43 13.42
C ASP A 113 -0.21 -7.23 12.56
N GLN A 114 -0.26 -7.41 11.23
CA GLN A 114 0.18 -6.42 10.24
C GLN A 114 -0.93 -6.09 9.23
N ASP A 115 -2.17 -6.35 9.60
CA ASP A 115 -3.34 -5.96 8.83
C ASP A 115 -3.71 -4.51 9.21
N VAL A 116 -4.16 -3.74 8.23
CA VAL A 116 -4.84 -2.46 8.45
C VAL A 116 -6.28 -2.78 8.84
N PRO A 117 -6.78 -2.31 9.99
CA PRO A 117 -8.17 -2.56 10.39
C PRO A 117 -9.14 -2.00 9.37
N ASP A 118 -10.23 -2.71 9.08
CA ASP A 118 -11.28 -2.24 8.17
C ASP A 118 -12.22 -1.26 8.90
N PRO A 119 -12.28 0.03 8.49
CA PRO A 119 -13.16 1.01 9.10
C PRO A 119 -14.59 0.97 8.54
N PHE A 120 -14.88 0.17 7.51
CA PHE A 120 -16.18 0.20 6.82
C PHE A 120 -17.36 -0.04 7.77
N GLY A 121 -18.34 0.86 7.77
CA GLY A 121 -19.52 0.80 8.64
C GLY A 121 -19.23 1.01 10.12
N ARG A 122 -18.03 1.49 10.49
CA ARG A 122 -17.63 1.70 11.89
C ARG A 122 -17.80 3.16 12.32
N ALA A 123 -17.62 3.39 13.62
CA ALA A 123 -17.73 4.72 14.20
C ALA A 123 -16.62 5.66 13.69
N PRO A 124 -16.84 6.99 13.67
CA PRO A 124 -15.85 7.97 13.19
C PRO A 124 -14.45 7.84 13.80
N LYS A 125 -14.37 7.53 15.10
CA LYS A 125 -13.09 7.30 15.79
C LYS A 125 -12.25 6.17 15.19
N VAL A 126 -12.90 5.17 14.59
CA VAL A 126 -12.22 4.04 13.94
C VAL A 126 -11.67 4.47 12.58
N HIS A 127 -12.46 5.23 11.80
CA HIS A 127 -11.97 5.82 10.55
C HIS A 127 -10.73 6.68 10.78
N ARG A 128 -10.76 7.54 11.82
CA ARG A 128 -9.60 8.36 12.19
C ARG A 128 -8.37 7.52 12.54
N ALA A 129 -8.53 6.54 13.43
CA ALA A 129 -7.42 5.69 13.83
C ALA A 129 -6.80 4.92 12.65
N VAL A 130 -7.63 4.46 11.71
CA VAL A 130 -7.15 3.80 10.48
C VAL A 130 -6.46 4.80 9.55
N ALA A 131 -7.00 6.01 9.38
CA ALA A 131 -6.38 7.04 8.55
C ALA A 131 -5.00 7.45 9.09
N ASP A 132 -4.90 7.70 10.40
CA ASP A 132 -3.63 8.06 11.06
C ASP A 132 -2.59 6.93 10.91
N LEU A 133 -3.02 5.67 11.10
CA LEU A 133 -2.16 4.49 10.89
C LEU A 133 -1.64 4.40 9.45
N ILE A 134 -2.50 4.61 8.45
CA ILE A 134 -2.11 4.59 7.04
C ILE A 134 -1.11 5.71 6.75
N VAL A 135 -1.38 6.93 7.23
CA VAL A 135 -0.49 8.09 7.02
C VAL A 135 0.89 7.83 7.62
N GLU A 136 0.96 7.34 8.87
CA GLU A 136 2.21 7.01 9.53
C GLU A 136 3.00 5.96 8.73
N THR A 137 2.33 4.87 8.36
CA THR A 137 2.95 3.74 7.64
C THR A 137 3.44 4.17 6.25
N VAL A 138 2.60 4.87 5.48
CA VAL A 138 2.96 5.36 4.14
C VAL A 138 4.07 6.39 4.21
N THR A 139 4.09 7.26 5.22
CA THR A 139 5.17 8.24 5.39
C THR A 139 6.50 7.55 5.67
N SER A 140 6.51 6.49 6.48
CA SER A 140 7.70 5.69 6.75
C SER A 140 8.20 4.97 5.48
N ILE A 141 7.28 4.34 4.74
CA ILE A 141 7.61 3.70 3.44
C ILE A 141 8.15 4.71 2.44
N ALA A 142 7.52 5.88 2.31
CA ALA A 142 7.96 6.93 1.39
C ALA A 142 9.40 7.36 1.69
N LYS A 143 9.77 7.57 2.96
CA LYS A 143 11.16 7.86 3.36
C LYS A 143 12.14 6.76 2.98
N THR A 144 11.73 5.50 3.13
CA THR A 144 12.54 4.34 2.72
C THR A 144 12.75 4.32 1.20
N LEU A 145 11.71 4.63 0.42
CA LEU A 145 11.80 4.69 -1.04
C LEU A 145 12.62 5.90 -1.52
N ASP A 146 12.48 7.05 -0.88
CA ASP A 146 13.25 8.27 -1.18
C ASP A 146 14.75 8.10 -0.89
N ALA A 147 15.12 7.18 0.01
CA ALA A 147 16.51 6.86 0.32
C ALA A 147 17.16 5.91 -0.71
N LEU A 148 16.39 5.37 -1.65
CA LEU A 148 16.94 4.53 -2.71
C LEU A 148 17.75 5.39 -3.70
N PRO A 149 18.85 4.85 -4.25
CA PRO A 149 19.58 5.51 -5.32
C PRO A 149 18.65 5.79 -6.53
N PRO A 150 18.85 6.91 -7.25
CA PRO A 150 18.14 7.14 -8.51
C PRO A 150 18.47 6.03 -9.51
N ARG A 151 17.47 5.66 -10.33
CA ARG A 151 17.62 4.69 -11.43
C ARG A 151 18.52 5.22 -12.53
#